data_AF-A0A2E5JIV2-F1
#
_entry.id   AF-A0A2E5JIV2-F1
#
_cell.length_a   1.000
_cell.length_b   1.000
_cell.length_c   1.000
_cell.angle_alpha   90.00
_cell.angle_beta   90.00
_cell.angle_gamma   90.00
#
_symmetry.space_group_name_H-M   'P 1'
#
loop_
_entity.id
_entity.type
_entity.pdbx_description
1 polymer ?
#
loop_
_entity_poly.entity_id
_entity_poly.type
_entity_poly.pdbx_seq_one_letter_code
_entity_poly.pdbx_strand_id
1 'polypeptide(L)'
;MKILLLSLLLASCGQSFNSNSGDAAFTATNGIDTSTAAGQRLDAAYTVLKNECMSCHTGYHNSWNTYKTNLAWQSAGLVTAGNPASSSVYFRLKNVGGDMPQLNPQISETERQILDDWISQL
;
A
#
# COMPACT_ATOMS: atom_id res chain seq x y z
N MET A 1 -4.73 5.25 67.16
CA MET A 1 -4.79 5.95 65.86
C MET A 1 -5.67 5.15 64.92
N LYS A 2 -6.90 5.62 64.66
CA LYS A 2 -7.85 4.97 63.75
C LYS A 2 -7.49 5.37 62.31
N ILE A 3 -7.08 4.40 61.50
CA ILE A 3 -6.84 4.57 60.06
C ILE A 3 -8.20 4.64 59.38
N LEU A 4 -8.56 5.82 58.86
CA LEU A 4 -9.76 6.03 58.06
C LEU A 4 -9.41 5.70 56.60
N LEU A 5 -9.71 4.49 56.15
CA LEU A 5 -9.71 4.13 54.73
C LEU A 5 -10.92 4.83 54.08
N LEU A 6 -10.66 5.88 53.30
CA LEU A 6 -11.67 6.54 52.47
C LEU A 6 -11.61 5.95 51.06
N SER A 7 -12.43 4.94 50.83
CA SER A 7 -12.70 4.32 49.54
C SER A 7 -13.41 5.32 48.62
N LEU A 8 -12.68 5.99 47.73
CA LEU A 8 -13.30 6.82 46.68
C LEU A 8 -13.76 5.94 45.52
N LEU A 9 -15.08 5.91 45.38
CA LEU A 9 -15.87 5.31 44.34
C LEU A 9 -15.68 6.02 42.98
N LEU A 10 -15.45 5.20 41.95
CA LEU A 10 -16.19 5.17 40.69
C LEU A 10 -16.56 6.53 40.06
N ALA A 11 -15.62 7.07 39.28
CA ALA A 11 -15.95 7.83 38.08
C ALA A 11 -15.31 7.12 36.88
N SER A 12 -15.89 5.97 36.51
CA SER A 12 -15.72 5.44 35.16
C SER A 12 -16.34 6.46 34.22
N CYS A 13 -15.49 7.27 33.59
CA CYS A 13 -15.85 7.85 32.31
C CYS A 13 -16.12 6.68 31.36
N GLY A 14 -17.38 6.29 31.25
CA GLY A 14 -17.90 5.56 30.12
C GLY A 14 -17.77 6.43 28.88
N GLN A 15 -16.54 6.64 28.41
CA GLN A 15 -16.34 6.85 27.00
C GLN A 15 -16.67 5.51 26.37
N SER A 16 -17.89 5.41 25.84
CA SER A 16 -18.14 4.46 24.78
C SER A 16 -17.22 4.89 23.64
N PHE A 17 -16.00 4.37 23.62
CA PHE A 17 -15.28 4.30 22.38
C PHE A 17 -16.18 3.47 21.49
N ASN A 18 -16.81 4.09 20.48
CA ASN A 18 -17.18 3.33 19.33
C ASN A 18 -15.86 2.86 18.73
N SER A 19 -15.38 1.70 19.16
CA SER A 19 -14.31 0.97 18.49
C SER A 19 -14.88 0.46 17.18
N ASN A 20 -15.27 1.36 16.28
CA ASN A 20 -15.42 1.00 14.89
C ASN A 20 -14.00 0.96 14.33
N SER A 21 -13.34 -0.17 14.57
CA SER A 21 -12.12 -0.58 13.86
C SER A 21 -12.31 -0.58 12.34
N GLY A 22 -13.55 -0.40 11.86
CA GLY A 22 -13.90 -0.15 10.46
C GLY A 22 -13.65 1.27 9.94
N ASP A 23 -13.43 2.30 10.77
CA ASP A 23 -13.18 3.68 10.28
C ASP A 23 -11.73 3.89 9.81
N ALA A 24 -10.81 2.99 10.17
CA ALA A 24 -9.45 2.99 9.63
C ALA A 24 -9.39 2.44 8.18
N ALA A 25 -10.46 1.77 7.71
CA ALA A 25 -10.50 1.11 6.41
C ALA A 25 -10.87 2.04 5.24
N PHE A 26 -11.10 3.33 5.48
CA PHE A 26 -11.52 4.29 4.44
C PHE A 26 -10.61 5.52 4.32
N THR A 27 -9.29 5.35 4.42
CA THR A 27 -8.31 6.37 3.98
C THR A 27 -7.71 5.97 2.63
N ALA A 28 -8.55 5.75 1.62
CA ALA A 28 -8.10 5.43 0.28
C ALA A 28 -7.41 6.64 -0.37
N THR A 29 -6.11 6.81 -0.16
CA THR A 29 -5.31 7.90 -0.74
C THR A 29 -5.40 7.89 -2.28
N ASN A 30 -5.53 6.70 -2.87
CA ASN A 30 -5.54 6.53 -4.33
C ASN A 30 -6.88 6.08 -4.92
N GLY A 31 -7.96 6.09 -4.12
CA GLY A 31 -9.27 5.55 -4.56
C GLY A 31 -9.28 4.04 -4.74
N ILE A 32 -8.40 3.33 -4.03
CA ILE A 32 -8.34 1.86 -3.95
C ILE A 32 -9.05 1.44 -2.66
N ASP A 33 -9.87 0.39 -2.72
CA ASP A 33 -10.51 -0.17 -1.53
C ASP A 33 -9.47 -0.79 -0.60
N THR A 34 -9.24 -0.18 0.57
CA THR A 34 -8.26 -0.61 1.58
C THR A 34 -8.91 -1.34 2.76
N SER A 35 -10.16 -1.78 2.62
CA SER A 35 -10.86 -2.59 3.65
C SER A 35 -10.32 -4.01 3.78
N THR A 36 -9.47 -4.45 2.84
CA THR A 36 -8.82 -5.76 2.84
C THR A 36 -7.30 -5.62 2.85
N ALA A 37 -6.59 -6.61 3.39
CA ALA A 37 -5.12 -6.63 3.36
C ALA A 37 -4.54 -6.59 1.93
N ALA A 38 -5.22 -7.25 0.98
CA ALA A 38 -4.82 -7.18 -0.43
C ALA A 38 -4.99 -5.77 -1.01
N GLY A 39 -6.07 -5.08 -0.64
CA GLY A 39 -6.31 -3.69 -1.01
C GLY A 39 -5.28 -2.73 -0.41
N GLN A 40 -4.90 -2.92 0.85
CA GLN A 40 -3.84 -2.15 1.52
C GLN A 40 -2.48 -2.31 0.83
N ARG A 41 -2.11 -3.55 0.46
CA ARG A 41 -0.88 -3.81 -0.31
C ARG A 41 -0.91 -3.12 -1.68
N LEU A 42 -2.04 -3.21 -2.38
CA LEU A 42 -2.21 -2.53 -3.66
C LEU A 42 -2.13 -1.00 -3.51
N ASP A 43 -2.75 -0.40 -2.51
CA ASP A 43 -2.71 1.06 -2.31
C ASP A 43 -1.29 1.55 -1.99
N ALA A 44 -0.54 0.80 -1.18
CA ALA A 44 0.87 1.08 -0.89
C ALA A 44 1.73 0.98 -2.17
N ALA A 45 1.61 -0.12 -2.93
CA ALA A 45 2.32 -0.29 -4.19
C ALA A 45 1.92 0.75 -5.24
N TYR A 46 0.64 1.09 -5.34
CA TYR A 46 0.14 2.10 -6.24
C TYR A 46 0.73 3.48 -5.92
N THR A 47 0.91 3.81 -4.65
CA THR A 47 1.57 5.05 -4.23
C THR A 47 3.01 5.12 -4.75
N VAL A 48 3.78 4.04 -4.61
CA VAL A 48 5.13 3.93 -5.19
C VAL A 48 5.09 4.08 -6.70
N LEU A 49 4.23 3.33 -7.40
CA LEU A 49 4.11 3.40 -8.86
C LEU A 49 3.74 4.81 -9.32
N LYS A 50 2.85 5.50 -8.61
CA LYS A 50 2.42 6.86 -8.95
C LYS A 50 3.57 7.86 -8.84
N ASN A 51 4.35 7.79 -7.76
CA ASN A 51 5.42 8.75 -7.47
C ASN A 51 6.68 8.47 -8.29
N GLU A 52 7.11 7.21 -8.32
CA GLU A 52 8.41 6.79 -8.86
C GLU A 52 8.34 6.34 -10.33
N CYS A 53 7.14 6.03 -10.86
CA CYS A 53 6.99 5.54 -12.23
C CYS A 53 6.14 6.49 -13.09
N MET A 54 4.90 6.77 -12.68
CA MET A 54 3.95 7.54 -13.50
C MET A 54 4.34 9.01 -13.67
N SER A 55 5.22 9.54 -12.82
CA SER A 55 5.77 10.89 -12.94
C SER A 55 6.54 11.12 -14.25
N CYS A 56 7.26 10.10 -14.74
CA CYS A 56 7.95 10.14 -16.03
C CYS A 56 7.20 9.36 -17.12
N HIS A 57 6.42 8.34 -16.76
CA HIS A 57 5.67 7.50 -17.70
C HIS A 57 4.30 8.11 -18.07
N THR A 58 4.32 9.30 -18.66
CA THR A 58 3.13 9.93 -19.25
C THR A 58 2.95 9.54 -20.72
N GLY A 59 1.73 9.67 -21.25
CA GLY A 59 1.38 9.26 -22.61
C GLY A 59 1.01 7.79 -22.70
N TYR A 60 1.98 6.93 -23.09
CA TYR A 60 1.74 5.50 -23.33
C TYR A 60 1.21 4.74 -22.10
N HIS A 61 1.68 5.07 -20.90
CA HIS A 61 1.26 4.45 -19.65
C HIS A 61 0.19 5.24 -18.88
N ASN A 62 -0.48 6.21 -19.51
CA ASN A 62 -1.52 7.00 -18.82
C ASN A 62 -2.65 6.13 -18.24
N SER A 63 -2.93 4.98 -18.86
CA SER A 63 -3.93 4.02 -18.40
C SER A 63 -3.64 3.45 -17.00
N TRP A 64 -2.38 3.46 -16.56
CA TRP A 64 -2.01 2.97 -15.23
C TRP A 64 -2.73 3.72 -14.11
N ASN A 65 -3.10 4.99 -14.34
CA ASN A 65 -3.86 5.78 -13.39
C ASN A 65 -5.28 5.23 -13.12
N THR A 66 -5.79 4.38 -14.00
CA THR A 66 -7.12 3.75 -13.89
C THR A 66 -7.08 2.37 -13.24
N TYR A 67 -5.89 1.79 -13.04
CA TYR A 67 -5.74 0.44 -12.51
C TYR A 67 -5.84 0.43 -10.98
N LYS A 68 -7.08 0.47 -10.48
CA LYS A 68 -7.41 0.52 -9.05
C LYS A 68 -7.65 -0.85 -8.40
N THR A 69 -7.46 -1.94 -9.16
CA THR A 69 -7.64 -3.31 -8.67
C THR A 69 -6.48 -4.19 -9.12
N ASN A 70 -6.18 -5.24 -8.34
CA ASN A 70 -5.16 -6.22 -8.70
C ASN A 70 -5.44 -6.85 -10.08
N LEU A 71 -6.72 -7.15 -10.36
CA LEU A 71 -7.16 -7.70 -11.63
C LEU A 71 -6.84 -6.77 -12.81
N ALA A 72 -6.92 -5.45 -12.65
CA ALA A 72 -6.59 -4.51 -13.72
C ALA A 72 -5.11 -4.57 -14.10
N TRP A 73 -4.21 -4.63 -13.11
CA TRP A 73 -2.76 -4.78 -13.34
C TRP A 73 -2.41 -6.12 -13.98
N GLN A 74 -3.07 -7.21 -13.55
CA GLN A 74 -2.90 -8.54 -14.12
C GLN A 74 -3.44 -8.64 -15.55
N SER A 75 -4.64 -8.10 -15.81
CA SER A 75 -5.27 -8.11 -17.13
C SER A 75 -4.49 -7.27 -18.16
N ALA A 76 -3.76 -6.26 -17.70
CA ALA A 76 -2.85 -5.48 -18.52
C ALA A 76 -1.52 -6.21 -18.82
N GLY A 77 -1.28 -7.39 -18.24
CA GLY A 77 -0.04 -8.15 -18.39
C GLY A 77 1.18 -7.53 -17.70
N LEU A 78 0.97 -6.57 -16.80
CA LEU A 78 2.04 -5.85 -16.12
C LEU A 78 2.52 -6.57 -14.86
N VAL A 79 1.64 -7.39 -14.27
CA VAL A 79 1.86 -8.12 -13.04
C VAL A 79 1.39 -9.57 -13.19
N THR A 80 2.25 -10.49 -12.79
CA THR A 80 1.94 -11.92 -12.65
C THR A 80 1.87 -12.24 -11.16
N ALA A 81 0.71 -12.73 -10.72
CA ALA A 81 0.47 -13.03 -9.30
C ALA A 81 1.52 -14.01 -8.75
N GLY A 82 2.08 -13.68 -7.59
CA GLY A 82 3.09 -14.49 -6.91
C GLY A 82 4.47 -14.52 -7.57
N ASN A 83 4.70 -13.77 -8.67
CA ASN A 83 5.95 -13.83 -9.42
C ASN A 83 6.47 -12.44 -9.85
N PRO A 84 7.19 -11.74 -8.94
CA PRO A 84 7.83 -10.45 -9.24
C PRO A 84 8.80 -10.52 -10.42
N ALA A 85 9.57 -11.61 -10.54
CA ALA A 85 10.56 -11.77 -11.61
C ALA A 85 9.94 -11.80 -13.02
N SER A 86 8.67 -12.21 -13.13
CA SER A 86 7.91 -12.17 -14.40
C SER A 86 7.03 -10.93 -14.58
N SER A 87 6.99 -10.03 -13.60
CA SER A 87 6.15 -8.83 -13.60
C SER A 87 6.90 -7.61 -14.10
N SER A 88 6.46 -7.00 -15.21
CA SER A 88 7.22 -5.94 -15.90
C SER A 88 7.42 -4.68 -15.06
N VAL A 89 6.49 -4.36 -14.16
CA VAL A 89 6.65 -3.22 -13.24
C VAL A 89 7.76 -3.45 -12.21
N TYR A 90 8.21 -4.69 -12.02
CA TYR A 90 9.23 -5.05 -11.05
C TYR A 90 10.56 -5.44 -11.69
N PHE A 91 10.59 -6.36 -12.66
CA PHE A 91 11.87 -6.84 -13.23
C PHE A 91 12.63 -5.76 -13.99
N ARG A 92 11.97 -4.66 -14.38
CA ARG A 92 12.60 -3.50 -15.02
C ARG A 92 13.35 -2.61 -14.03
N LEU A 93 13.18 -2.77 -12.72
CA LEU A 93 13.84 -1.95 -11.72
C LEU A 93 15.36 -2.22 -11.71
N LYS A 94 16.16 -1.15 -11.64
CA LYS A 94 17.62 -1.21 -11.47
C LYS A 94 18.03 -2.00 -10.24
N ASN A 95 17.22 -1.95 -9.17
CA ASN A 95 17.47 -2.71 -7.95
C ASN A 95 17.58 -4.23 -8.18
N VAL A 96 16.98 -4.75 -9.27
CA VAL A 96 17.01 -6.17 -9.62
C VAL A 96 17.69 -6.44 -10.97
N GLY A 97 18.52 -5.50 -11.43
CA GLY A 97 19.30 -5.63 -12.66
C GLY A 97 18.63 -5.10 -13.94
N GLY A 98 17.49 -4.42 -13.82
CA GLY A 98 16.83 -3.72 -14.93
C GLY A 98 17.42 -2.32 -15.21
N ASP A 99 16.67 -1.52 -15.97
CA ASP A 99 17.10 -0.21 -16.50
C ASP A 99 16.24 0.98 -16.00
N MET A 100 15.17 0.73 -15.24
CA MET A 100 14.27 1.76 -14.70
C MET A 100 14.60 2.12 -13.24
N PRO A 101 14.50 3.40 -12.85
CA PRO A 101 14.18 4.56 -13.68
C PRO A 101 15.29 4.93 -14.68
N GLN A 102 14.95 5.25 -15.92
CA GLN A 102 15.94 5.61 -16.94
C GLN A 102 16.57 6.97 -16.59
N LEU A 103 17.91 7.05 -16.64
CA LEU A 103 18.71 8.26 -16.34
C LEU A 103 18.60 8.81 -14.91
N ASN A 104 17.78 8.23 -14.04
CA ASN A 104 17.66 8.60 -12.64
C ASN A 104 18.24 7.49 -11.74
N PRO A 105 18.56 7.77 -10.47
CA PRO A 105 18.91 6.74 -9.50
C PRO A 105 17.83 5.67 -9.38
N GLN A 106 18.21 4.49 -8.89
CA GLN A 106 17.25 3.46 -8.53
C GLN A 106 16.32 3.93 -7.40
N ILE A 107 15.10 3.39 -7.34
CA ILE A 107 14.18 3.65 -6.23
C ILE A 107 14.75 3.13 -4.91
N SER A 108 14.22 3.59 -3.78
CA SER A 108 14.69 3.10 -2.48
C SER A 108 14.40 1.61 -2.29
N GLU A 109 15.18 0.98 -1.41
CA GLU A 109 15.01 -0.45 -1.11
C GLU A 109 13.65 -0.74 -0.46
N THR A 110 13.14 0.19 0.36
CA THR A 110 11.80 0.10 0.96
C THR A 110 10.71 0.12 -0.11
N GLU A 111 10.81 1.02 -1.09
CA GLU A 111 9.83 1.11 -2.19
C GLU A 111 9.88 -0.13 -3.08
N ARG A 112 11.08 -0.65 -3.38
CA ARG A 112 11.25 -1.94 -4.06
C ARG A 112 10.55 -3.05 -3.29
N GLN A 113 10.76 -3.15 -1.98
CA GLN A 113 10.14 -4.20 -1.16
C GLN A 113 8.61 -4.09 -1.12
N ILE A 114 8.05 -2.88 -1.10
CA ILE A 114 6.60 -2.69 -1.21
C ILE A 114 6.05 -3.30 -2.51
N LEU A 115 6.73 -3.10 -3.63
CA LEU A 115 6.34 -3.69 -4.91
C LEU A 115 6.50 -5.22 -4.92
N ASP A 116 7.60 -5.71 -4.35
CA ASP A 116 7.89 -7.15 -4.19
C ASP A 116 6.80 -7.86 -3.37
N ASP A 117 6.48 -7.30 -2.20
CA ASP A 117 5.50 -7.83 -1.26
C ASP A 117 4.09 -7.82 -1.83
N TRP A 118 3.71 -6.72 -2.51
CA TRP A 118 2.43 -6.64 -3.18
C TRP A 118 2.30 -7.77 -4.21
N ILE A 119 3.25 -7.89 -5.15
CA ILE A 119 3.18 -8.87 -6.24
C ILE A 119 3.27 -10.31 -5.72
N SER A 120 4.15 -10.57 -4.75
CA SER A 120 4.35 -11.91 -4.19
C SER A 120 3.14 -12.43 -3.41
N GLN A 121 2.28 -11.53 -2.91
CA GLN A 121 1.08 -11.85 -2.12
C GLN A 121 -0.24 -11.57 -2.87
N LEU A 122 -0.18 -11.56 -4.20
CA LEU A 122 -1.35 -11.52 -5.09
C LEU A 122 -2.02 -12.88 -5.27
#